data_AF-A0A257TSG8-F1
#
_entry.id   AF-A0A257TSG8-F1
#
_cell.length_a   1.000
_cell.length_b   1.000
_cell.length_c   1.000
_cell.angle_alpha   90.00
_cell.angle_beta   90.00
_cell.angle_gamma   90.00
#
_symmetry.space_group_name_H-M   'P 1'
#
loop_
_entity.id
_entity.type
_entity.pdbx_description
1 polymer ?
#
loop_
_entity_poly.entity_id
_entity_poly.type
_entity_poly.pdbx_seq_one_letter_code
_entity_poly.pdbx_strand_id
1 'polypeptide(L)'
;MPFSASLTSAISGLNSHQTLMDTIANNIANVDTIGFKSSSVTLGQAFEQILRNATGATALSGGTNPIQIGLGVSVQSIDTQMTQGNLETTGQNTDLALQGQGFFIVNLNGTQYYTRAGAFQFDAQGRLMDPGTGAIVQGKTADSQGNLPVGSAVSDITIPYGQKSPAKASTYIKLTGNLDSSQTPLGTIMQSNSVYAIDNGQTDIEGLLAADSGGGNNHVVTGMVPDSTTLSMTIDGQASTYTYVTTDSGTGKGDFHTLQDLVNEINYSLNQQFSGSSPVTASINSATGSISFVNNGTATHSLQITSTNPVLQSAMEASSPVTLAANGGSIATQEFSHVATASDLLVNLRNGNGVGLGIANNDQININGEVDGS
;
A
#
# COMPACT_ATOMS: atom_id res chain seq x y z
N MET A 1 79.99 23.91 -34.22
CA MET A 1 78.95 24.96 -34.31
C MET A 1 78.15 24.99 -33.00
N PRO A 2 78.53 25.82 -32.02
CA PRO A 2 77.89 25.85 -30.68
C PRO A 2 76.60 26.68 -30.61
N PHE A 3 76.26 27.45 -31.65
CA PHE A 3 75.08 28.34 -31.68
C PHE A 3 73.73 27.60 -31.74
N SER A 4 73.69 26.40 -32.31
CA SER A 4 72.44 25.63 -32.43
C SER A 4 71.99 25.07 -31.09
N ALA A 5 72.93 24.65 -30.22
CA ALA A 5 72.61 24.05 -28.92
C ALA A 5 72.03 25.05 -27.92
N SER A 6 72.55 26.29 -27.88
CA SER A 6 72.00 27.35 -27.01
C SER A 6 70.62 27.81 -27.48
N LEU A 7 70.39 27.90 -28.79
CA LEU A 7 69.09 28.25 -29.35
C LEU A 7 68.05 27.16 -29.06
N THR A 8 68.40 25.87 -29.21
CA THR A 8 67.47 24.77 -28.87
C THR A 8 67.16 24.70 -27.37
N SER A 9 68.15 24.98 -26.51
CA SER A 9 67.92 25.07 -25.06
C SER A 9 67.06 26.28 -24.69
N ALA A 10 67.22 27.42 -25.36
CA ALA A 10 66.37 28.60 -25.14
C ALA A 10 64.92 28.36 -25.61
N ILE A 11 64.72 27.76 -26.79
CA ILE A 11 63.39 27.43 -27.34
C ILE A 11 62.68 26.40 -26.46
N SER A 12 63.38 25.35 -26.01
CA SER A 12 62.80 24.34 -25.11
C SER A 12 62.39 24.93 -23.75
N GLY A 13 63.17 25.87 -23.21
CA GLY A 13 62.81 26.64 -22.02
C GLY A 13 61.55 27.49 -22.21
N LEU A 14 61.45 28.21 -23.33
CA LEU A 14 60.30 29.04 -23.67
C LEU A 14 59.03 28.20 -23.84
N ASN A 15 59.10 27.11 -24.61
CA ASN A 15 57.97 26.20 -24.81
C ASN A 15 57.50 25.57 -23.48
N SER A 16 58.44 25.17 -22.62
CA SER A 16 58.10 24.61 -21.31
C SER A 16 57.44 25.66 -20.39
N HIS A 17 57.91 26.90 -20.43
CA HIS A 17 57.30 28.00 -19.69
C HIS A 17 55.92 28.39 -20.26
N GLN A 18 55.72 28.27 -21.57
CA GLN A 18 54.41 28.47 -22.18
C GLN A 18 53.39 27.47 -21.62
N THR A 19 53.71 26.17 -21.60
CA THR A 19 52.84 25.14 -21.01
C THR A 19 52.54 25.41 -19.53
N LEU A 20 53.55 25.86 -18.77
CA LEU A 20 53.38 26.24 -17.37
C LEU A 20 52.42 27.43 -17.24
N MET A 21 52.57 28.46 -18.07
CA MET A 21 51.68 29.62 -18.08
C MET A 21 50.26 29.26 -18.50
N ASP A 22 50.09 28.39 -19.50
CA ASP A 22 48.78 27.90 -19.93
C ASP A 22 48.06 27.14 -18.80
N THR A 23 48.81 26.36 -18.02
CA THR A 23 48.27 25.63 -16.86
C THR A 23 47.88 26.58 -15.72
N ILE A 24 48.71 27.58 -15.42
CA ILE A 24 48.38 28.62 -14.43
C ILE A 24 47.16 29.42 -14.88
N ALA A 25 47.11 29.83 -16.15
CA ALA A 25 45.98 30.56 -16.71
C ALA A 25 44.68 29.74 -16.62
N ASN A 26 44.73 28.44 -16.90
CA ASN A 26 43.60 27.53 -16.75
C ASN A 26 43.15 27.42 -15.29
N ASN A 27 44.08 27.30 -14.34
CA ASN A 27 43.76 27.25 -12.91
C ASN A 27 43.09 28.54 -12.43
N ILE A 28 43.60 29.71 -12.85
CA ILE A 28 43.04 31.01 -12.48
C ILE A 28 41.64 31.18 -13.10
N ALA A 29 41.46 30.81 -14.36
CA ALA A 29 40.18 30.92 -15.06
C ALA A 29 39.08 30.06 -14.42
N ASN A 30 39.44 28.96 -13.76
CA ASN A 30 38.51 28.02 -13.13
C ASN A 30 38.49 28.11 -11.59
N VAL A 31 38.97 29.21 -11.00
CA VAL A 31 39.03 29.35 -9.53
C VAL A 31 37.65 29.25 -8.87
N ASP A 32 36.60 29.75 -9.53
CA ASP A 32 35.22 29.71 -9.04
C ASP A 32 34.42 28.51 -9.58
N THR A 33 35.04 27.67 -10.42
CA THR A 33 34.37 26.49 -10.97
C THR A 33 34.25 25.41 -9.89
N ILE A 34 33.02 25.07 -9.52
CA ILE A 34 32.73 24.07 -8.50
C ILE A 34 33.37 22.71 -8.82
N GLY A 35 34.04 22.13 -7.83
CA GLY A 35 34.67 20.82 -7.98
C GLY A 35 35.93 20.78 -8.85
N PHE A 36 36.42 21.93 -9.34
CA PHE A 36 37.65 22.01 -10.11
C PHE A 36 38.87 21.53 -9.30
N LYS A 37 39.82 20.86 -9.97
CA LYS A 37 41.08 20.39 -9.40
C LYS A 37 42.23 21.04 -10.14
N SER A 38 43.02 21.84 -9.43
CA SER A 38 44.16 22.57 -10.01
C SER A 38 45.22 21.60 -10.52
N SER A 39 45.81 21.92 -11.66
CA SER A 39 46.93 21.16 -12.23
C SER A 39 48.26 21.83 -11.91
N SER A 40 49.30 21.02 -11.68
CA SER A 40 50.67 21.48 -11.45
C SER A 40 51.61 20.89 -12.50
N VAL A 41 52.52 21.70 -13.03
CA VAL A 41 53.50 21.28 -14.05
C VAL A 41 54.84 21.03 -13.39
N THR A 42 55.42 19.85 -13.63
CA THR A 42 56.80 19.55 -13.22
C THR A 42 57.72 19.68 -14.41
N LEU A 43 58.73 20.55 -14.30
CA LEU A 43 59.79 20.71 -15.29
C LEU A 43 61.00 19.86 -14.90
N GLY A 44 61.64 19.24 -15.88
CA GLY A 44 62.87 18.48 -15.68
C GLY A 44 63.90 18.83 -16.73
N GLN A 45 65.17 18.64 -16.38
CA GLN A 45 66.25 18.73 -17.34
C GLN A 45 66.08 17.69 -18.44
N ALA A 46 66.31 18.10 -19.69
CA ALA A 46 66.46 17.17 -20.80
C ALA A 46 67.78 16.39 -20.64
N PHE A 47 68.02 15.41 -21.53
CA PHE A 47 69.26 14.64 -21.52
C PHE A 47 70.52 15.53 -21.55
N GLU A 48 71.58 15.05 -20.93
CA GLU A 48 72.89 15.72 -20.96
C GLU A 48 73.78 15.10 -22.04
N GLN A 49 74.53 15.94 -22.74
CA GLN A 49 75.58 15.51 -23.65
C GLN A 49 76.92 15.49 -22.90
N ILE A 50 77.52 14.31 -22.73
CA ILE A 50 78.84 14.16 -22.12
C ILE A 50 79.92 14.43 -23.17
N LEU A 51 80.72 15.48 -22.96
CA LEU A 51 81.86 15.84 -23.81
C LEU A 51 83.16 15.16 -23.35
N ARG A 52 83.29 14.92 -22.04
CA ARG A 52 84.42 14.20 -21.45
C ARG A 52 83.97 13.43 -20.23
N ASN A 53 84.33 12.14 -20.16
CA ASN A 53 84.06 11.29 -19.00
C ASN A 53 84.96 11.68 -17.81
N ALA A 54 84.51 11.35 -16.61
CA ALA A 54 85.32 11.48 -15.40
C ALA A 54 86.50 10.50 -15.44
N THR A 55 87.66 10.90 -14.93
CA THR A 55 88.83 10.02 -14.78
C THR A 55 89.24 9.92 -13.32
N GLY A 56 89.54 8.71 -12.85
CA GLY A 56 90.11 8.49 -11.51
C GLY A 56 91.54 9.07 -11.39
N ALA A 57 91.96 9.36 -10.16
CA ALA A 57 93.33 9.79 -9.89
C ALA A 57 94.32 8.63 -10.08
N THR A 58 95.52 8.93 -10.56
CA THR A 58 96.63 7.98 -10.71
C THR A 58 97.86 8.47 -9.95
N ALA A 59 98.93 7.66 -9.89
CA ALA A 59 100.17 8.04 -9.20
C ALA A 59 100.88 9.28 -9.78
N LEU A 60 100.51 9.73 -10.99
CA LEU A 60 101.13 10.83 -11.72
C LEU A 60 100.18 12.00 -12.05
N SER A 61 98.88 11.87 -11.77
CA SER A 61 97.89 12.92 -12.07
C SER A 61 96.64 12.80 -11.20
N GLY A 62 96.05 13.95 -10.84
CA GLY A 62 94.75 14.02 -10.18
C GLY A 62 93.60 13.51 -11.07
N GLY A 63 92.47 13.20 -10.44
CA GLY A 63 91.23 12.87 -11.15
C GLY A 63 90.65 14.09 -11.88
N THR A 64 89.88 13.86 -12.93
CA THR A 64 89.23 14.94 -13.68
C THR A 64 87.72 14.78 -13.64
N ASN A 65 87.01 15.91 -13.46
CA ASN A 65 85.56 15.94 -13.50
C ASN A 65 85.05 15.73 -14.93
N PRO A 66 83.85 15.13 -15.08
CA PRO A 66 83.19 15.06 -16.37
C PRO A 66 82.81 16.46 -16.84
N ILE A 67 82.82 16.66 -18.15
CA ILE A 67 82.32 17.89 -18.78
C ILE A 67 81.05 17.51 -19.51
N GLN A 68 79.93 18.09 -19.10
CA GLN A 68 78.61 17.84 -19.69
C GLN A 68 77.88 19.14 -20.01
N ILE A 69 77.04 19.10 -21.04
CA ILE A 69 76.18 20.20 -21.46
C ILE A 69 74.74 19.70 -21.42
N GLY A 70 73.86 20.39 -20.68
CA GLY A 70 72.44 20.09 -20.66
C GLY A 70 71.76 20.51 -21.98
N LEU A 71 70.93 19.63 -22.54
CA LEU A 71 70.22 19.85 -23.80
C LEU A 71 68.89 20.62 -23.64
N GLY A 72 68.70 21.31 -22.52
CA GLY A 72 67.53 22.15 -22.24
C GLY A 72 66.62 21.57 -21.15
N VAL A 73 65.34 21.95 -21.20
CA VAL A 73 64.29 21.57 -20.24
C VAL A 73 63.07 21.04 -20.98
N SER A 74 62.39 20.06 -20.38
CA SER A 74 61.11 19.56 -20.88
C SER A 74 60.09 19.45 -19.75
N VAL A 75 58.81 19.45 -20.13
CA VAL A 75 57.71 19.11 -19.22
C VAL A 75 57.78 17.61 -18.93
N GLN A 76 57.87 17.26 -17.65
CA GLN A 76 57.91 15.86 -17.18
C GLN A 76 56.51 15.33 -16.89
N SER A 77 55.69 16.12 -16.21
CA SER A 77 54.32 15.77 -15.87
C SER A 77 53.43 17.00 -15.73
N ILE A 78 52.13 16.79 -15.91
CA ILE A 78 51.07 17.71 -15.50
C ILE A 78 50.15 16.92 -14.59
N ASP A 79 50.21 17.22 -13.30
CA ASP A 79 49.54 16.44 -12.26
C ASP A 79 48.35 17.21 -11.68
N THR A 80 47.17 16.60 -11.68
CA THR A 80 45.98 17.13 -10.99
C THR A 80 46.12 16.98 -9.47
N GLN A 81 45.98 18.08 -8.75
CA GLN A 81 46.01 18.12 -7.29
C GLN A 81 44.62 17.80 -6.72
N MET A 82 44.50 16.64 -6.06
CA MET A 82 43.23 16.13 -5.52
C MET A 82 42.92 16.60 -4.09
N THR A 83 43.59 17.65 -3.61
CA THR A 83 43.37 18.20 -2.27
C THR A 83 41.93 18.72 -2.11
N GLN A 84 41.43 18.70 -0.87
CA GLN A 84 40.10 19.20 -0.53
C GLN A 84 40.13 20.74 -0.51
N GLY A 85 39.19 21.37 -1.20
CA GLY A 85 38.97 22.81 -1.14
C GLY A 85 37.99 23.21 -0.04
N ASN A 86 37.76 24.51 0.08
CA ASN A 86 36.77 25.07 1.01
C ASN A 86 35.36 24.65 0.61
N LEU A 87 34.50 24.45 1.60
CA LEU A 87 33.08 24.17 1.41
C LEU A 87 32.28 25.41 1.80
N GLU A 88 31.40 25.84 0.91
CA GLU A 88 30.51 26.99 1.13
C GLU A 88 29.06 26.51 1.17
N THR A 89 28.27 27.06 2.08
CA THR A 89 26.86 26.70 2.23
C THR A 89 26.01 27.50 1.25
N THR A 90 25.24 26.83 0.39
CA THR A 90 24.39 27.49 -0.62
C THR A 90 22.93 27.67 -0.17
N GLY A 91 22.49 26.93 0.85
CA GLY A 91 21.10 26.93 1.32
C GLY A 91 20.13 26.11 0.44
N GLN A 92 20.61 25.49 -0.64
CA GLN A 92 19.82 24.58 -1.47
C GLN A 92 20.01 23.14 -1.01
N ASN A 93 18.91 22.40 -0.82
CA ASN A 93 18.96 21.03 -0.29
C ASN A 93 19.54 20.01 -1.28
N THR A 94 19.52 20.32 -2.57
CA THR A 94 20.05 19.44 -3.64
C THR A 94 21.52 19.72 -3.95
N ASP A 95 22.09 20.79 -3.40
CA ASP A 95 23.50 21.10 -3.52
C ASP A 95 24.29 20.26 -2.50
N LEU A 96 25.07 19.31 -3.01
CA LEU A 96 25.80 18.35 -2.20
C LEU A 96 27.31 18.52 -2.41
N ALA A 97 28.06 18.43 -1.32
CA ALA A 97 29.52 18.36 -1.36
C ALA A 97 30.01 17.18 -0.53
N LEU A 98 30.98 16.42 -1.07
CA LEU A 98 31.64 15.38 -0.31
C LEU A 98 32.76 15.99 0.53
N GLN A 99 32.88 15.57 1.78
CA GLN A 99 34.04 15.85 2.63
C GLN A 99 34.95 14.62 2.62
N GLY A 100 36.18 14.79 2.14
CA GLY A 100 37.16 13.70 2.01
C GLY A 100 37.28 13.16 0.58
N GLN A 101 37.78 11.93 0.46
CA GLN A 101 38.02 11.28 -0.83
C GLN A 101 36.72 10.69 -1.37
N GLY A 102 36.45 10.88 -2.66
CA GLY A 102 35.28 10.35 -3.34
C GLY A 102 34.80 11.23 -4.49
N PHE A 103 33.95 10.65 -5.33
CA PHE A 103 33.29 11.30 -6.46
C PHE A 103 31.81 10.92 -6.50
N PHE A 104 30.99 11.82 -7.01
CA PHE A 104 29.64 11.47 -7.43
C PHE A 104 29.72 10.71 -8.75
N ILE A 105 28.82 9.74 -8.88
CA ILE A 105 28.67 8.95 -10.10
C ILE A 105 27.50 9.55 -10.87
N VAL A 106 27.71 9.88 -12.14
CA VAL A 106 26.68 10.40 -13.03
C VAL A 106 26.63 9.58 -14.32
N ASN A 107 25.46 9.50 -14.94
CA ASN A 107 25.25 8.83 -16.21
C ASN A 107 24.87 9.87 -17.26
N LEU A 108 25.63 9.91 -18.35
CA LEU A 108 25.33 10.74 -19.51
C LEU A 108 25.25 9.82 -20.73
N ASN A 109 24.07 9.75 -21.35
CA ASN A 109 23.81 8.94 -22.54
C ASN A 109 24.21 7.45 -22.42
N GLY A 110 24.01 6.86 -21.23
CA GLY A 110 24.33 5.46 -20.95
C GLY A 110 25.80 5.22 -20.56
N THR A 111 26.62 6.26 -20.51
CA THR A 111 28.02 6.18 -20.06
C THR A 111 28.18 6.77 -18.67
N GLN A 112 28.87 6.05 -17.81
CA GLN A 112 29.14 6.47 -16.44
C GLN A 112 30.35 7.40 -16.37
N TYR A 113 30.20 8.53 -15.68
CA TYR A 113 31.22 9.53 -15.40
C TYR A 113 31.31 9.83 -13.91
N TYR A 114 32.39 10.49 -13.51
CA TYR A 114 32.67 10.87 -12.14
C TYR A 114 32.84 12.38 -12.03
N THR A 115 32.17 12.99 -11.06
CA THR A 115 32.25 14.44 -10.84
C THR A 115 32.38 14.77 -9.36
N ARG A 116 33.00 15.92 -9.08
CA ARG A 116 33.07 16.50 -7.73
C ARG A 116 32.13 17.69 -7.57
N ALA A 117 31.60 18.22 -8.68
CA ALA A 117 30.55 19.22 -8.68
C ALA A 117 29.24 18.55 -8.25
N GLY A 118 28.54 19.15 -7.29
CA GLY A 118 27.29 18.61 -6.76
C GLY A 118 26.14 19.61 -6.76
N ALA A 119 26.11 20.52 -7.73
CA ALA A 119 24.99 21.43 -7.96
C ALA A 119 23.86 20.70 -8.72
N PHE A 120 23.21 19.76 -8.06
CA PHE A 120 22.19 18.92 -8.69
C PHE A 120 20.80 19.53 -8.56
N GLN A 121 19.93 19.21 -9.53
CA GLN A 121 18.53 19.62 -9.57
C GLN A 121 17.66 18.47 -10.06
N PHE A 122 16.38 18.51 -9.73
CA PHE A 122 15.44 17.52 -10.23
C PHE A 122 14.88 17.94 -11.59
N ASP A 123 14.76 16.98 -12.50
CA ASP A 123 14.07 17.17 -13.77
C ASP A 123 12.54 16.95 -13.65
N ALA A 124 11.84 17.12 -14.76
CA ALA A 124 10.38 16.93 -14.83
C ALA A 124 9.93 15.48 -14.54
N GLN A 125 10.84 14.52 -14.62
CA GLN A 125 10.60 13.11 -14.32
C GLN A 125 10.99 12.76 -12.88
N GLY A 126 11.44 13.73 -12.07
CA GLY A 126 11.88 13.52 -10.69
C GLY A 126 13.27 12.89 -10.58
N ARG A 127 14.06 12.86 -11.66
CA ARG A 127 15.43 12.36 -11.64
C ARG A 127 16.36 13.46 -11.17
N LEU A 128 17.27 13.12 -10.26
CA LEU A 128 18.32 14.04 -9.83
C LEU A 128 19.39 14.13 -10.93
N MET A 129 19.64 15.32 -11.46
CA MET A 129 20.57 15.55 -12.56
C MET A 129 21.41 16.82 -12.36
N ASP A 130 22.53 16.91 -13.05
CA ASP A 130 23.29 18.14 -13.21
C ASP A 130 22.66 18.99 -14.34
N PRO A 131 22.16 20.21 -14.05
CA PRO A 131 21.50 21.04 -15.05
C PRO A 131 22.45 21.58 -16.13
N GLY A 132 23.75 21.65 -15.87
CA GLY A 132 24.73 22.16 -16.85
C GLY A 132 25.08 21.14 -17.93
N THR A 133 25.15 19.86 -17.56
CA THR A 133 25.54 18.77 -18.46
C THR A 133 24.37 17.88 -18.89
N GLY A 134 23.26 17.88 -18.14
CA GLY A 134 22.16 16.94 -18.29
C GLY A 134 22.48 15.52 -17.77
N ALA A 135 23.60 15.34 -17.06
CA ALA A 135 24.00 14.04 -16.54
C ALA A 135 23.15 13.65 -15.32
N ILE A 136 22.67 12.41 -15.28
CA ILE A 136 21.77 11.89 -14.24
C ILE A 136 22.59 11.28 -13.10
N VAL A 137 22.36 11.71 -11.87
CA VAL A 137 23.06 11.21 -10.70
C VAL A 137 22.69 9.75 -10.44
N GLN A 138 23.70 8.93 -10.23
CA GLN A 138 23.56 7.51 -9.92
C GLN A 138 23.67 7.27 -8.42
N GLY A 139 22.92 6.31 -7.93
CA GLY A 139 22.95 5.90 -6.54
C GLY A 139 22.17 4.62 -6.32
N LYS A 140 21.72 4.42 -5.09
CA LYS A 140 20.86 3.32 -4.73
C LYS A 140 19.48 3.86 -4.42
N THR A 141 18.48 3.39 -5.16
CA THR A 141 17.08 3.66 -4.86
C THR A 141 16.54 2.58 -3.92
N ALA A 142 15.67 2.98 -3.00
CA ALA A 142 14.96 2.01 -2.17
C ALA A 142 13.96 1.20 -3.01
N ASP A 143 13.78 -0.07 -2.67
CA ASP A 143 12.73 -0.90 -3.24
C ASP A 143 11.33 -0.52 -2.69
N SER A 144 10.30 -1.21 -3.19
CA SER A 144 8.91 -1.01 -2.74
C SER A 144 8.67 -1.22 -1.23
N GLN A 145 9.61 -1.86 -0.53
CA GLN A 145 9.56 -2.12 0.91
C GLN A 145 10.41 -1.12 1.71
N GLY A 146 11.08 -0.18 1.04
CA GLY A 146 11.97 0.80 1.65
C GLY A 146 13.38 0.28 1.93
N ASN A 147 13.74 -0.91 1.44
CA ASN A 147 15.08 -1.46 1.63
C ASN A 147 16.02 -0.96 0.53
N LEU A 148 17.26 -0.63 0.91
CA LEU A 148 18.31 -0.30 -0.06
C LEU A 148 18.99 -1.59 -0.53
N PRO A 149 19.16 -1.80 -1.85
CA PRO A 149 19.80 -2.99 -2.38
C PRO A 149 21.27 -3.12 -1.90
N VAL A 150 21.62 -4.35 -1.49
CA VAL A 150 22.98 -4.74 -1.13
C VAL A 150 23.84 -4.93 -2.38
N GLY A 151 25.14 -4.63 -2.30
CA GLY A 151 26.08 -4.72 -3.42
C GLY A 151 26.48 -3.37 -4.03
N SER A 152 27.13 -3.40 -5.20
CA SER A 152 27.74 -2.21 -5.83
C SER A 152 27.00 -1.69 -7.07
N ALA A 153 25.89 -2.35 -7.46
CA ALA A 153 25.07 -1.88 -8.58
C ALA A 153 24.40 -0.54 -8.20
N VAL A 154 24.50 0.42 -9.11
CA VAL A 154 23.90 1.75 -9.00
C VAL A 154 22.93 1.97 -10.16
N SER A 155 21.92 2.80 -9.92
CA SER A 155 20.91 3.20 -10.90
C SER A 155 20.60 4.68 -10.77
N ASP A 156 19.87 5.24 -11.73
CA ASP A 156 19.40 6.62 -11.71
C ASP A 156 18.63 6.92 -10.40
N ILE A 157 19.03 7.99 -9.69
CA ILE A 157 18.30 8.47 -8.53
C ILE A 157 17.03 9.15 -9.02
N THR A 158 15.88 8.53 -8.77
CA THR A 158 14.57 9.06 -9.13
C THR A 158 13.70 9.20 -7.89
N ILE A 159 13.23 10.41 -7.63
CA ILE A 159 12.25 10.72 -6.58
C ILE A 159 10.93 11.06 -7.28
N PRO A 160 9.97 10.12 -7.32
CA PRO A 160 8.71 10.35 -8.02
C PRO A 160 7.87 11.38 -7.28
N TYR A 161 7.51 12.47 -7.96
CA TYR A 161 6.60 13.47 -7.44
C TYR A 161 5.16 12.94 -7.39
N GLY A 162 4.44 13.27 -6.32
CA GLY A 162 3.02 12.92 -6.18
C GLY A 162 2.73 11.48 -5.76
N GLN A 163 3.76 10.64 -5.54
CA GLN A 163 3.59 9.34 -4.89
C GLN A 163 3.27 9.56 -3.41
N LYS A 164 2.11 9.06 -2.97
CA LYS A 164 1.78 9.00 -1.54
C LYS A 164 2.38 7.74 -0.98
N SER A 165 3.08 7.85 0.15
CA SER A 165 3.50 6.67 0.90
C SER A 165 2.27 5.81 1.22
N PRO A 166 2.26 4.52 0.86
CA PRO A 166 1.12 3.66 1.14
C PRO A 166 0.90 3.59 2.65
N ALA A 167 -0.36 3.52 3.07
CA ALA A 167 -0.68 3.36 4.48
C ALA A 167 -0.02 2.06 4.99
N LYS A 168 0.91 2.19 5.94
CA LYS A 168 1.52 1.05 6.61
C LYS A 168 0.63 0.65 7.77
N ALA A 169 -0.04 -0.48 7.65
CA ALA A 169 -0.87 -1.01 8.73
C ALA A 169 -0.05 -1.16 10.01
N SER A 170 -0.58 -0.69 11.14
CA SER A 170 0.01 -0.92 12.45
C SER A 170 0.09 -2.41 12.72
N THR A 171 1.30 -2.96 12.84
CA THR A 171 1.51 -4.41 13.05
C THR A 171 1.41 -4.81 14.52
N TYR A 172 1.50 -3.84 15.43
CA TYR A 172 1.54 -4.07 16.86
C TYR A 172 1.04 -2.84 17.61
N ILE A 173 0.26 -3.06 18.66
CA ILE A 173 -0.15 -2.05 19.64
C ILE A 173 0.27 -2.56 21.02
N LYS A 174 1.07 -1.76 21.74
CA LYS A 174 1.46 -2.04 23.13
C LYS A 174 0.51 -1.32 24.06
N LEU A 175 -0.26 -2.07 24.83
CA LEU A 175 -1.06 -1.54 25.93
C LEU A 175 -0.40 -1.97 27.24
N THR A 176 -0.06 -0.99 28.07
CA THR A 176 0.45 -1.19 29.42
C THR A 176 -0.48 -0.51 30.40
N GLY A 177 -0.95 -1.25 31.40
CA GLY A 177 -1.79 -0.73 32.46
C GLY A 177 -1.50 -1.47 33.77
N ASN A 178 -1.72 -0.78 34.88
CA ASN A 178 -1.65 -1.39 36.20
C ASN A 178 -3.01 -2.02 36.52
N LEU A 179 -3.00 -3.26 36.99
CA LEU A 179 -4.18 -3.97 37.45
C LEU A 179 -4.22 -3.93 38.99
N ASP A 180 -5.42 -3.83 39.55
CA ASP A 180 -5.63 -3.86 40.99
C ASP A 180 -5.33 -5.27 41.54
N SER A 181 -4.35 -5.37 42.44
CA SER A 181 -3.88 -6.65 42.99
C SER A 181 -4.86 -7.31 43.97
N SER A 182 -5.99 -6.66 44.29
CA SER A 182 -6.99 -7.16 45.24
C SER A 182 -8.09 -8.05 44.62
N GLN A 183 -8.12 -8.20 43.29
CA GLN A 183 -9.19 -8.93 42.57
C GLN A 183 -8.79 -10.38 42.22
N THR A 184 -9.73 -11.33 42.31
CA THR A 184 -9.54 -12.74 41.90
C THR A 184 -9.61 -12.91 40.37
N PRO A 185 -8.64 -13.57 39.72
CA PRO A 185 -8.65 -13.75 38.27
C PRO A 185 -9.76 -14.71 37.84
N LEU A 186 -10.81 -14.20 37.17
CA LEU A 186 -11.71 -15.04 36.38
C LEU A 186 -11.08 -15.22 35.00
N GLY A 187 -10.56 -16.42 34.73
CA GLY A 187 -10.21 -16.84 33.37
C GLY A 187 -11.47 -16.74 32.50
N THR A 188 -11.56 -15.70 31.68
CA THR A 188 -12.73 -15.46 30.86
C THR A 188 -12.50 -16.10 29.50
N ILE A 189 -13.21 -17.18 29.20
CA ILE A 189 -13.36 -17.63 27.81
C ILE A 189 -14.22 -16.56 27.14
N MET A 190 -13.62 -15.77 26.26
CA MET A 190 -14.36 -14.88 25.38
C MET A 190 -15.03 -15.73 24.29
N GLN A 191 -16.26 -16.16 24.52
CA GLN A 191 -17.12 -16.66 23.45
C GLN A 191 -17.71 -15.45 22.73
N SER A 192 -17.43 -15.32 21.43
CA SER A 192 -18.21 -14.39 20.60
C SER A 192 -19.65 -14.90 20.50
N ASN A 193 -20.62 -13.99 20.52
CA ASN A 193 -21.99 -14.33 20.13
C ASN A 193 -22.01 -14.89 18.70
N SER A 194 -23.00 -15.74 18.37
CA SER A 194 -23.16 -16.30 17.03
C SER A 194 -23.20 -15.20 15.97
N VAL A 195 -22.45 -15.40 14.88
CA VAL A 195 -22.48 -14.57 13.68
C VAL A 195 -23.42 -15.20 12.65
N TYR A 196 -24.09 -14.35 11.86
CA TYR A 196 -25.12 -14.77 10.89
C TYR A 196 -24.68 -14.43 9.47
N ALA A 197 -25.06 -15.26 8.50
CA ALA A 197 -24.75 -15.07 7.08
C ALA A 197 -26.00 -14.65 6.28
N ILE A 198 -25.78 -13.90 5.20
CA ILE A 198 -26.78 -13.60 4.17
C ILE A 198 -26.94 -14.82 3.25
N ASP A 199 -28.18 -15.21 2.93
CA ASP A 199 -28.45 -16.31 2.00
C ASP A 199 -28.00 -15.99 0.56
N ASN A 200 -27.60 -17.02 -0.18
CA ASN A 200 -26.86 -16.96 -1.46
C ASN A 200 -27.75 -16.64 -2.69
N GLY A 201 -28.96 -16.13 -2.46
CA GLY A 201 -29.93 -15.82 -3.51
C GLY A 201 -29.70 -14.44 -4.13
N GLN A 202 -28.82 -14.35 -5.14
CA GLN A 202 -28.67 -13.35 -6.26
C GLN A 202 -29.00 -11.85 -6.06
N THR A 203 -29.32 -11.38 -4.86
CA THR A 203 -29.53 -9.97 -4.54
C THR A 203 -28.83 -9.71 -3.24
N ASP A 204 -27.94 -8.72 -3.24
CA ASP A 204 -27.31 -8.19 -2.06
C ASP A 204 -28.42 -7.80 -1.06
N ILE A 205 -28.66 -8.67 -0.07
CA ILE A 205 -29.72 -8.48 0.93
C ILE A 205 -29.19 -7.46 1.95
N GLU A 206 -28.90 -6.23 1.54
CA GLU A 206 -28.70 -5.14 2.49
C GLU A 206 -29.97 -4.99 3.33
N GLY A 207 -29.84 -5.34 4.61
CA GLY A 207 -30.86 -5.09 5.60
C GLY A 207 -32.05 -6.05 5.61
N LEU A 208 -31.88 -7.37 5.68
CA LEU A 208 -32.90 -8.19 6.33
C LEU A 208 -32.24 -8.85 7.52
N LEU A 209 -32.60 -8.41 8.72
CA LEU A 209 -31.83 -8.76 9.88
C LEU A 209 -32.57 -8.51 11.15
N ALA A 210 -32.41 -9.51 11.98
CA ALA A 210 -33.49 -9.92 12.78
C ALA A 210 -32.89 -10.29 14.13
N ALA A 211 -33.00 -9.34 15.06
CA ALA A 211 -32.41 -9.36 16.37
C ALA A 211 -33.47 -8.93 17.37
N ASP A 212 -33.73 -9.72 18.41
CA ASP A 212 -34.51 -9.28 19.55
C ASP A 212 -33.59 -9.01 20.76
N SER A 213 -33.92 -7.93 21.46
CA SER A 213 -33.58 -7.60 22.85
C SER A 213 -33.86 -8.70 23.91
N GLY A 214 -34.53 -9.80 23.56
CA GLY A 214 -34.97 -10.88 24.46
C GLY A 214 -34.40 -12.28 24.20
N GLY A 215 -33.46 -12.46 23.27
CA GLY A 215 -32.72 -13.73 23.11
C GLY A 215 -33.31 -14.76 22.14
N GLY A 216 -34.22 -14.35 21.25
CA GLY A 216 -34.60 -15.11 20.05
C GLY A 216 -33.83 -14.61 18.82
N ASN A 217 -33.34 -15.53 18.00
CA ASN A 217 -32.65 -15.20 16.76
C ASN A 217 -33.68 -14.87 15.65
N ASN A 218 -33.34 -13.92 14.80
CA ASN A 218 -33.98 -13.68 13.51
C ASN A 218 -35.40 -13.01 13.50
N HIS A 219 -35.65 -11.92 14.27
CA HIS A 219 -36.95 -11.21 14.28
C HIS A 219 -37.13 -9.90 13.46
N VAL A 220 -36.31 -8.87 13.60
CA VAL A 220 -36.46 -7.58 12.86
C VAL A 220 -36.30 -7.70 11.32
N VAL A 221 -36.98 -6.85 10.56
CA VAL A 221 -36.70 -6.69 9.13
C VAL A 221 -36.17 -5.28 8.88
N THR A 222 -34.98 -5.15 8.28
CA THR A 222 -34.38 -3.86 7.93
C THR A 222 -34.66 -3.53 6.45
N GLY A 223 -34.13 -2.44 5.89
CA GLY A 223 -34.27 -2.14 4.45
C GLY A 223 -35.71 -1.87 3.95
N MET A 224 -36.70 -1.88 4.84
CA MET A 224 -38.09 -1.53 4.56
C MET A 224 -38.34 -0.06 4.84
N VAL A 225 -39.20 0.56 4.04
CA VAL A 225 -39.64 1.94 4.25
C VAL A 225 -40.93 1.90 5.07
N PRO A 226 -40.95 2.47 6.28
CA PRO A 226 -42.16 2.56 7.10
C PRO A 226 -43.32 3.17 6.32
N ASP A 227 -44.53 2.66 6.53
CA ASP A 227 -45.78 3.12 5.92
C ASP A 227 -45.85 3.01 4.38
N SER A 228 -44.85 2.40 3.75
CA SER A 228 -44.78 2.24 2.28
C SER A 228 -44.51 0.81 1.83
N THR A 229 -43.74 0.02 2.59
CA THR A 229 -43.56 -1.40 2.28
C THR A 229 -44.79 -2.18 2.72
N THR A 230 -45.38 -2.94 1.80
CA THR A 230 -46.56 -3.78 2.07
C THR A 230 -46.37 -5.19 1.55
N LEU A 231 -46.83 -6.19 2.30
CA LEU A 231 -46.94 -7.59 1.89
C LEU A 231 -48.41 -7.94 1.72
N SER A 232 -48.79 -8.51 0.58
CA SER A 232 -50.15 -8.98 0.31
C SER A 232 -50.17 -10.49 0.15
N MET A 233 -50.95 -11.16 1.00
CA MET A 233 -51.19 -12.60 0.96
C MET A 233 -52.63 -12.86 0.52
N THR A 234 -52.81 -13.73 -0.47
CA THR A 234 -54.10 -14.20 -0.97
C THR A 234 -54.20 -15.70 -0.74
N ILE A 235 -55.24 -16.13 -0.01
CA ILE A 235 -55.59 -17.54 0.18
C ILE A 235 -57.01 -17.79 -0.31
N ASP A 236 -57.17 -18.71 -1.26
CA ASP A 236 -58.45 -19.06 -1.90
C ASP A 236 -59.24 -17.83 -2.40
N GLY A 237 -58.51 -16.86 -2.95
CA GLY A 237 -59.07 -15.63 -3.50
C GLY A 237 -59.41 -14.53 -2.49
N GLN A 238 -59.19 -14.75 -1.18
CA GLN A 238 -59.29 -13.70 -0.17
C GLN A 238 -57.92 -13.10 0.12
N ALA A 239 -57.79 -11.78 -0.06
CA ALA A 239 -56.53 -11.05 0.12
C ALA A 239 -56.48 -10.36 1.50
N SER A 240 -55.31 -10.41 2.12
CA SER A 240 -54.94 -9.65 3.32
C SER A 240 -53.63 -8.90 3.05
N THR A 241 -53.53 -7.66 3.53
CA THR A 241 -52.35 -6.81 3.33
C THR A 241 -51.79 -6.38 4.68
N TYR A 242 -50.46 -6.46 4.80
CA TYR A 242 -49.69 -6.13 5.99
C TYR A 242 -48.68 -5.02 5.66
N THR A 243 -48.59 -3.98 6.48
CA THR A 243 -47.75 -2.80 6.24
C THR A 243 -46.61 -2.74 7.24
N TYR A 244 -45.39 -2.48 6.76
CA TYR A 244 -44.24 -2.32 7.66
C TYR A 244 -44.30 -0.98 8.39
N VAL A 245 -44.08 -1.00 9.71
CA VAL A 245 -44.07 0.19 10.59
C VAL A 245 -42.84 0.18 11.51
N THR A 246 -42.49 1.35 12.06
CA THR A 246 -41.37 1.46 13.02
C THR A 246 -41.72 0.95 14.42
N THR A 247 -43.01 0.79 14.72
CA THR A 247 -43.49 0.29 16.01
C THR A 247 -44.79 -0.45 15.74
N ASP A 248 -44.80 -1.76 16.01
CA ASP A 248 -45.98 -2.61 15.87
C ASP A 248 -47.10 -2.14 16.82
N SER A 249 -48.32 -2.00 16.30
CA SER A 249 -49.50 -1.63 17.09
C SER A 249 -50.25 -2.86 17.66
N GLY A 250 -49.72 -4.05 17.41
CA GLY A 250 -50.12 -5.32 18.01
C GLY A 250 -51.03 -6.15 17.11
N THR A 251 -51.26 -7.41 17.50
CA THR A 251 -51.90 -8.41 16.63
C THR A 251 -53.32 -8.04 16.15
N GLY A 252 -53.54 -8.17 14.84
CA GLY A 252 -54.80 -7.93 14.15
C GLY A 252 -54.97 -6.50 13.63
N LYS A 253 -53.88 -5.75 13.51
CA LYS A 253 -53.86 -4.36 13.06
C LYS A 253 -53.36 -4.19 11.62
N GLY A 254 -52.84 -5.26 11.02
CA GLY A 254 -52.34 -5.24 9.65
C GLY A 254 -51.03 -4.48 9.49
N ASP A 255 -50.30 -4.27 10.59
CA ASP A 255 -48.97 -3.69 10.62
C ASP A 255 -47.96 -4.66 11.25
N PHE A 256 -46.68 -4.53 10.90
CA PHE A 256 -45.62 -5.37 11.45
C PHE A 256 -44.30 -4.64 11.52
N HIS A 257 -43.48 -4.96 12.53
CA HIS A 257 -42.11 -4.47 12.65
C HIS A 257 -41.09 -5.62 12.55
N THR A 258 -41.47 -6.80 13.03
CA THR A 258 -40.68 -8.03 13.00
C THR A 258 -41.36 -9.12 12.16
N LEU A 259 -40.61 -10.14 11.75
CA LEU A 259 -41.15 -11.36 11.14
C LEU A 259 -42.11 -12.10 12.09
N GLN A 260 -41.90 -11.98 13.40
CA GLN A 260 -42.83 -12.55 14.38
C GLN A 260 -44.16 -11.80 14.37
N ASP A 261 -44.14 -10.46 14.30
CA ASP A 261 -45.33 -9.65 14.16
C ASP A 261 -46.06 -10.00 12.86
N LEU A 262 -45.32 -10.13 11.75
CA LEU A 262 -45.88 -10.55 10.47
C LEU A 262 -46.55 -11.93 10.54
N VAL A 263 -45.91 -12.92 11.16
CA VAL A 263 -46.51 -14.26 11.35
C VAL A 263 -47.75 -14.19 12.25
N ASN A 264 -47.73 -13.35 13.29
CA ASN A 264 -48.89 -13.14 14.16
C ASN A 264 -50.07 -12.52 13.38
N GLU A 265 -49.81 -11.48 12.57
CA GLU A 265 -50.82 -10.86 11.69
C GLU A 265 -51.38 -11.83 10.65
N ILE A 266 -50.51 -12.66 10.05
CA ILE A 266 -50.91 -13.70 9.09
C ILE A 266 -51.84 -14.71 9.76
N ASN A 267 -51.45 -15.25 10.91
CA ASN A 267 -52.27 -16.22 11.64
C ASN A 267 -53.58 -15.61 12.14
N TYR A 268 -53.57 -14.33 12.54
CA TYR A 268 -54.79 -13.61 12.91
C TYR A 268 -55.75 -13.53 11.71
N SER A 269 -55.27 -13.07 10.55
CA SER A 269 -56.08 -12.92 9.34
C SER A 269 -56.64 -14.27 8.85
N LEU A 270 -55.82 -15.32 8.91
CA LEU A 270 -56.23 -16.69 8.64
C LEU A 270 -57.35 -17.17 9.58
N ASN A 271 -57.22 -16.93 10.89
CA ASN A 271 -58.27 -17.29 11.84
C ASN A 271 -59.56 -16.51 11.58
N GLN A 272 -59.48 -15.23 11.20
CA GLN A 272 -60.67 -14.45 10.84
C GLN A 272 -61.34 -14.98 9.57
N GLN A 273 -60.58 -15.36 8.55
CA GLN A 273 -61.08 -15.97 7.32
C GLN A 273 -61.80 -17.31 7.59
N PHE A 274 -61.27 -18.13 8.50
CA PHE A 274 -61.79 -19.46 8.83
C PHE A 274 -62.59 -19.51 10.14
N SER A 275 -63.18 -18.38 10.57
CA SER A 275 -64.09 -18.32 11.73
C SER A 275 -63.52 -18.91 13.04
N GLY A 276 -62.24 -18.67 13.31
CA GLY A 276 -61.55 -19.03 14.55
C GLY A 276 -60.80 -20.35 14.56
N SER A 277 -60.83 -21.13 13.47
CA SER A 277 -60.03 -22.35 13.34
C SER A 277 -59.48 -22.49 11.91
N SER A 278 -58.33 -21.86 11.66
CA SER A 278 -57.70 -21.95 10.35
C SER A 278 -57.04 -23.33 10.11
N PRO A 279 -57.31 -24.00 8.97
CA PRO A 279 -56.59 -25.20 8.56
C PRO A 279 -55.16 -24.89 8.12
N VAL A 280 -54.86 -23.66 7.72
CA VAL A 280 -53.51 -23.20 7.35
C VAL A 280 -52.93 -22.37 8.49
N THR A 281 -51.69 -22.67 8.87
CA THR A 281 -50.96 -21.93 9.92
C THR A 281 -49.60 -21.51 9.38
N ALA A 282 -49.18 -20.30 9.73
CA ALA A 282 -47.82 -19.82 9.49
C ALA A 282 -46.97 -19.93 10.76
N SER A 283 -45.70 -20.28 10.62
CA SER A 283 -44.74 -20.32 11.72
C SER A 283 -43.38 -19.88 11.24
N ILE A 284 -42.66 -19.13 12.07
CA ILE A 284 -41.27 -18.74 11.79
C ILE A 284 -40.30 -19.79 12.34
N ASN A 285 -39.28 -20.13 11.56
CA ASN A 285 -38.12 -20.86 12.05
C ASN A 285 -37.18 -19.86 12.75
N SER A 286 -37.04 -19.95 14.07
CA SER A 286 -36.18 -19.04 14.84
C SER A 286 -34.69 -19.15 14.50
N ALA A 287 -34.24 -20.20 13.82
CA ALA A 287 -32.83 -20.35 13.41
C ALA A 287 -32.53 -19.75 12.04
N THR A 288 -33.49 -19.82 11.10
CA THR A 288 -33.28 -19.43 9.69
C THR A 288 -34.17 -18.26 9.23
N GLY A 289 -35.10 -17.83 10.08
CA GLY A 289 -36.11 -16.80 9.79
C GLY A 289 -37.18 -17.25 8.80
N SER A 290 -37.00 -18.37 8.10
CA SER A 290 -37.94 -18.84 7.07
C SER A 290 -39.34 -19.01 7.66
N ILE A 291 -40.35 -18.53 6.93
CA ILE A 291 -41.75 -18.66 7.30
C ILE A 291 -42.30 -19.89 6.61
N SER A 292 -42.74 -20.87 7.40
CA SER A 292 -43.40 -22.08 6.93
C SER A 292 -44.91 -21.92 7.01
N PHE A 293 -45.59 -22.25 5.91
CA PHE A 293 -47.04 -22.36 5.83
C PHE A 293 -47.40 -23.83 5.78
N VAL A 294 -48.18 -24.30 6.76
CA VAL A 294 -48.59 -25.70 6.87
C VAL A 294 -50.11 -25.77 6.81
N ASN A 295 -50.62 -26.64 5.93
CA ASN A 295 -52.03 -26.95 5.84
C ASN A 295 -52.36 -28.26 6.58
N ASN A 296 -52.91 -28.14 7.78
CA ASN A 296 -53.37 -29.25 8.61
C ASN A 296 -54.83 -29.66 8.31
N GLY A 297 -55.49 -28.99 7.37
CA GLY A 297 -56.84 -29.30 6.94
C GLY A 297 -56.91 -30.44 5.92
N THR A 298 -58.14 -30.84 5.60
CA THR A 298 -58.44 -31.93 4.64
C THR A 298 -58.64 -31.43 3.21
N ALA A 299 -58.74 -30.12 3.00
CA ALA A 299 -58.86 -29.48 1.70
C ALA A 299 -57.52 -28.89 1.25
N THR A 300 -57.30 -28.79 -0.06
CA THR A 300 -56.14 -28.08 -0.63
C THR A 300 -56.44 -26.58 -0.72
N HIS A 301 -55.44 -25.74 -0.45
CA HIS A 301 -55.57 -24.28 -0.47
C HIS A 301 -54.60 -23.65 -1.48
N SER A 302 -55.02 -22.58 -2.15
CA SER A 302 -54.17 -21.81 -3.07
C SER A 302 -53.54 -20.64 -2.32
N LEU A 303 -52.21 -20.54 -2.32
CA LEU A 303 -51.47 -19.48 -1.64
C LEU A 303 -50.72 -18.61 -2.66
N GLN A 304 -50.93 -17.30 -2.58
CA GLN A 304 -50.14 -16.31 -3.31
C GLN A 304 -49.72 -15.19 -2.35
N ILE A 305 -48.44 -14.85 -2.37
CA ILE A 305 -47.80 -13.79 -1.59
C ILE A 305 -47.04 -12.87 -2.54
N THR A 306 -47.18 -11.57 -2.33
CA THR A 306 -46.48 -10.51 -3.07
C THR A 306 -46.03 -9.40 -2.14
N SER A 307 -44.98 -8.67 -2.49
CA SER A 307 -44.46 -7.53 -1.73
C SER A 307 -44.10 -6.36 -2.64
N THR A 308 -44.27 -5.14 -2.14
CA THR A 308 -43.79 -3.92 -2.81
C THR A 308 -42.28 -3.71 -2.65
N ASN A 309 -41.65 -4.39 -1.69
CA ASN A 309 -40.21 -4.39 -1.53
C ASN A 309 -39.58 -5.56 -2.29
N PRO A 310 -38.60 -5.32 -3.18
CA PRO A 310 -38.03 -6.36 -4.04
C PRO A 310 -37.28 -7.45 -3.27
N VAL A 311 -36.64 -7.11 -2.14
CA VAL A 311 -35.92 -8.07 -1.31
C VAL A 311 -36.90 -9.02 -0.61
N LEU A 312 -37.96 -8.46 -0.01
CA LEU A 312 -39.02 -9.26 0.60
C LEU A 312 -39.75 -10.08 -0.47
N GLN A 313 -39.99 -9.54 -1.67
CA GLN A 313 -40.60 -10.28 -2.77
C GLN A 313 -39.78 -11.52 -3.16
N SER A 314 -38.46 -11.38 -3.32
CA SER A 314 -37.57 -12.49 -3.65
C SER A 314 -37.57 -13.56 -2.55
N ALA A 315 -37.54 -13.14 -1.28
CA ALA A 315 -37.55 -14.09 -0.16
C ALA A 315 -38.87 -14.90 -0.08
N MET A 316 -40.00 -14.28 -0.43
CA MET A 316 -41.31 -14.93 -0.44
C MET A 316 -41.60 -15.74 -1.73
N GLU A 317 -40.74 -15.67 -2.75
CA GLU A 317 -40.99 -16.25 -4.08
C GLU A 317 -41.19 -17.78 -4.04
N ALA A 318 -40.40 -18.49 -3.22
CA ALA A 318 -40.55 -19.95 -3.06
C ALA A 318 -41.92 -20.37 -2.48
N SER A 319 -42.61 -19.44 -1.81
CA SER A 319 -43.91 -19.67 -1.19
C SER A 319 -45.09 -19.17 -2.02
N SER A 320 -44.86 -18.67 -3.24
CA SER A 320 -45.91 -18.05 -4.05
C SER A 320 -45.60 -17.91 -5.55
N PRO A 321 -46.57 -18.21 -6.45
CA PRO A 321 -47.86 -18.86 -6.18
C PRO A 321 -47.70 -20.38 -6.03
N VAL A 322 -48.37 -20.98 -5.05
CA VAL A 322 -48.27 -22.42 -4.77
C VAL A 322 -49.60 -23.02 -4.30
N THR A 323 -49.81 -24.32 -4.56
CA THR A 323 -50.94 -25.07 -3.99
C THR A 323 -50.47 -25.81 -2.73
N LEU A 324 -51.05 -25.47 -1.59
CA LEU A 324 -50.82 -26.15 -0.32
C LEU A 324 -51.65 -27.45 -0.27
N ALA A 325 -50.95 -28.59 -0.31
CA ALA A 325 -51.60 -29.89 -0.22
C ALA A 325 -52.29 -30.10 1.14
N ALA A 326 -53.36 -30.89 1.16
CA ALA A 326 -54.06 -31.27 2.39
C ALA A 326 -53.20 -32.19 3.29
N ASN A 327 -53.61 -32.36 4.54
CA ASN A 327 -53.05 -33.31 5.51
C ASN A 327 -51.55 -33.12 5.80
N GLY A 328 -51.16 -31.90 6.15
CA GLY A 328 -49.80 -31.55 6.55
C GLY A 328 -48.90 -31.09 5.40
N GLY A 329 -49.47 -30.76 4.24
CA GLY A 329 -48.71 -30.14 3.15
C GLY A 329 -48.11 -28.82 3.62
N SER A 330 -46.80 -28.65 3.40
CA SER A 330 -46.07 -27.45 3.82
C SER A 330 -45.25 -26.86 2.70
N ILE A 331 -45.09 -25.54 2.75
CA ILE A 331 -44.13 -24.78 1.95
C ILE A 331 -43.44 -23.78 2.85
N ALA A 332 -42.20 -23.45 2.55
CA ALA A 332 -41.45 -22.46 3.29
C ALA A 332 -40.95 -21.37 2.35
N THR A 333 -40.80 -20.15 2.87
CA THR A 333 -40.08 -19.07 2.20
C THR A 333 -38.60 -19.40 2.12
N GLN A 334 -37.83 -18.59 1.39
CA GLN A 334 -36.37 -18.64 1.52
C GLN A 334 -35.94 -18.31 2.96
N GLU A 335 -34.69 -18.64 3.28
CA GLU A 335 -34.09 -18.26 4.54
C GLU A 335 -33.76 -16.76 4.49
N PHE A 336 -34.08 -16.04 5.56
CA PHE A 336 -33.80 -14.60 5.61
C PHE A 336 -32.40 -14.33 6.17
N SER A 337 -31.91 -15.22 7.05
CA SER A 337 -30.51 -15.34 7.46
C SER A 337 -30.32 -16.69 8.15
N HIS A 338 -29.10 -17.21 8.19
CA HIS A 338 -28.78 -18.44 8.93
C HIS A 338 -27.53 -18.27 9.80
N VAL A 339 -27.36 -19.16 10.78
CA VAL A 339 -26.11 -19.22 11.56
C VAL A 339 -24.97 -19.51 10.61
N ALA A 340 -23.94 -18.66 10.62
CA ALA A 340 -22.84 -18.77 9.68
C ALA A 340 -22.22 -20.17 9.70
N THR A 341 -22.12 -20.77 8.53
CA THR A 341 -21.49 -22.05 8.28
C THR A 341 -20.12 -21.84 7.61
N ALA A 342 -19.34 -22.91 7.50
CA ALA A 342 -18.01 -22.84 6.87
C ALA A 342 -18.04 -22.49 5.36
N SER A 343 -19.21 -22.57 4.71
CA SER A 343 -19.40 -22.23 3.29
C SER A 343 -19.77 -20.77 3.03
N ASP A 344 -20.09 -20.00 4.07
CA ASP A 344 -20.52 -18.62 3.91
C ASP A 344 -19.34 -17.68 3.69
N LEU A 345 -19.53 -16.71 2.79
CA LEU A 345 -18.53 -15.67 2.55
C LEU A 345 -18.45 -14.73 3.76
N LEU A 346 -17.24 -14.43 4.20
CA LEU A 346 -16.96 -13.52 5.33
C LEU A 346 -17.56 -12.12 5.15
N VAL A 347 -17.60 -11.65 3.90
CA VAL A 347 -18.21 -10.35 3.52
C VAL A 347 -19.73 -10.33 3.71
N ASN A 348 -20.36 -11.50 3.76
CA ASN A 348 -21.80 -11.66 3.97
C ASN A 348 -22.15 -11.87 5.45
N LEU A 349 -21.15 -11.82 6.36
CA LEU A 349 -21.38 -12.03 7.77
C LEU A 349 -21.84 -10.75 8.49
N ARG A 350 -22.71 -10.96 9.48
CA ARG A 350 -23.35 -9.94 10.30
C ARG A 350 -23.26 -10.32 11.77
N ASN A 351 -23.18 -9.31 12.63
CA ASN A 351 -23.30 -9.52 14.08
C ASN A 351 -24.77 -9.79 14.48
N GLY A 352 -24.99 -10.14 15.75
CA GLY A 352 -26.32 -10.42 16.28
C GLY A 352 -27.30 -9.24 16.29
N ASN A 353 -26.86 -8.02 15.93
CA ASN A 353 -27.72 -6.84 15.74
C ASN A 353 -27.95 -6.51 14.26
N GLY A 354 -27.40 -7.32 13.37
CA GLY A 354 -27.49 -7.10 11.94
C GLY A 354 -26.60 -6.03 11.34
N VAL A 355 -25.58 -5.61 12.07
CA VAL A 355 -24.54 -4.80 11.45
C VAL A 355 -23.59 -5.76 10.74
N GLY A 356 -23.38 -5.53 9.44
CA GLY A 356 -22.34 -6.24 8.69
C GLY A 356 -21.01 -6.13 9.43
N LEU A 357 -20.18 -7.17 9.37
CA LEU A 357 -18.88 -7.15 10.04
C LEU A 357 -17.91 -6.08 9.50
N GLY A 358 -18.33 -5.33 8.46
CA GLY A 358 -17.53 -4.28 7.83
C GLY A 358 -16.39 -4.84 6.98
N ILE A 359 -16.49 -6.13 6.62
CA ILE A 359 -15.47 -6.87 5.89
C ILE A 359 -15.77 -6.72 4.39
N ALA A 360 -14.84 -6.15 3.66
CA ALA A 360 -14.89 -6.03 2.21
C ALA A 360 -14.08 -7.13 1.52
N ASN A 361 -14.33 -7.33 0.23
CA ASN A 361 -13.53 -8.26 -0.55
C ASN A 361 -12.06 -7.81 -0.56
N ASN A 362 -11.14 -8.74 -0.27
CA ASN A 362 -9.70 -8.54 -0.02
C ASN A 362 -9.31 -8.04 1.38
N ASP A 363 -10.23 -7.96 2.34
CA ASP A 363 -9.88 -7.74 3.74
C ASP A 363 -9.15 -8.95 4.32
N GLN A 364 -8.11 -8.70 5.11
CA GLN A 364 -7.34 -9.76 5.78
C GLN A 364 -7.87 -10.01 7.19
N ILE A 365 -8.28 -11.25 7.46
CA ILE A 365 -8.75 -11.71 8.77
C ILE A 365 -7.69 -12.64 9.38
N ASN A 366 -7.08 -12.22 10.49
CA ASN A 366 -6.11 -13.03 11.22
C ASN A 366 -6.72 -13.56 12.52
N ILE A 367 -6.95 -14.88 12.58
CA ILE A 367 -7.44 -15.60 13.76
C ILE A 367 -6.25 -16.31 14.40
N ASN A 368 -5.78 -15.80 15.54
CA ASN A 368 -4.69 -16.42 16.30
C ASN A 368 -5.23 -16.97 17.63
N GLY A 369 -5.08 -18.28 17.84
CA GLY A 369 -5.32 -18.94 19.12
C GLY A 369 -4.01 -19.48 19.66
N GLU A 370 -3.69 -19.13 20.91
CA GLU A 370 -2.61 -19.78 21.66
C GLU A 370 -3.23 -20.63 22.76
N VAL A 371 -2.91 -21.92 22.74
CA VAL A 371 -3.09 -22.81 23.89
C VAL A 371 -1.70 -23.04 24.42
N ASP A 372 -1.38 -22.44 25.56
CA ASP A 372 -0.37 -23.03 26.43
C ASP A 372 -0.61 -22.65 27.88
N GLY A 373 -0.86 -23.68 28.68
CA GLY A 373 -0.60 -23.65 30.10
C GLY A 373 0.84 -24.06 30.32
N SER A 374 1.68 -23.09 30.70
CA SER A 374 2.85 -23.30 31.56
C SER A 374 3.21 -22.00 32.24
#